data_AF-A0A7V1ZMI4-F1
#
_entry.id   AF-A0A7V1ZMI4-F1
#
_cell.length_a   1.000
_cell.length_b   1.000
_cell.length_c   1.000
_cell.angle_alpha   90.00
_cell.angle_beta   90.00
_cell.angle_gamma   90.00
#
_symmetry.space_group_name_H-M   'P 1'
#
loop_
_entity.id
_entity.type
_entity.pdbx_description
1 polymer ?
#
loop_
_entity_poly.entity_id
_entity_poly.type
_entity_poly.pdbx_seq_one_letter_code
_entity_poly.pdbx_strand_id
1 'polypeptide(L)'
;MSYYLSLGHYEAFLPIQIDNKTHYMRVWIETSELVKALKKLDMVFGSPEEPYCKDLYQIPMAIERLSDLIIELILENPERLKRATVEKNVADELSVRYGVKEAELPFKYPEALNQVELDVRTLFPVLDKLFVKLSLN
;
A
#
# COMPACT_ATOMS: atom_id res chain seq x y z
N MET A 1 -13.94 12.79 5.37
CA MET A 1 -12.47 12.88 5.60
C MET A 1 -12.16 12.08 6.84
N SER A 2 -11.32 11.05 6.70
CA SER A 2 -11.32 9.88 7.60
C SER A 2 -10.55 10.12 8.91
N TYR A 3 -11.07 9.53 10.00
CA TYR A 3 -10.48 9.42 11.33
C TYR A 3 -8.97 9.09 11.37
N TYR A 4 -8.42 8.52 10.30
CA TYR A 4 -7.03 8.06 10.22
C TYR A 4 -6.02 9.14 9.81
N LEU A 5 -6.45 10.19 9.08
CA LEU A 5 -5.57 11.33 8.80
C LEU A 5 -5.18 12.05 10.12
N SER A 6 -6.09 12.08 11.10
CA SER A 6 -5.80 12.59 12.45
C SER A 6 -4.95 11.65 13.31
N LEU A 7 -4.75 10.39 12.89
CA LEU A 7 -3.97 9.40 13.64
C LEU A 7 -2.53 9.23 13.12
N GLY A 8 -2.11 10.04 12.15
CA GLY A 8 -0.75 9.97 11.62
C GLY A 8 -0.50 8.72 10.77
N HIS A 9 -1.52 8.28 10.01
CA HIS A 9 -1.36 7.25 8.98
C HIS A 9 -1.31 7.87 7.59
N TYR A 10 -0.45 7.32 6.73
CA TYR A 10 -0.39 7.62 5.32
C TYR A 10 -1.13 6.57 4.51
N GLU A 11 -1.86 7.01 3.51
CA GLU A 11 -2.64 6.18 2.60
C GLU A 11 -1.92 6.04 1.26
N ALA A 12 -1.80 4.81 0.77
CA ALA A 12 -1.20 4.50 -0.53
C ALA A 12 -2.02 3.46 -1.30
N PHE A 13 -1.89 3.43 -2.62
CA PHE A 13 -2.43 2.38 -3.48
C PHE A 13 -1.24 1.57 -4.00
N LEU A 14 -1.12 0.33 -3.54
CA LEU A 14 -0.01 -0.54 -3.89
C LEU A 14 -0.49 -1.62 -4.87
N PRO A 15 0.28 -1.90 -5.92
CA PRO A 15 -0.04 -2.97 -6.84
C PRO A 15 0.12 -4.33 -6.17
N ILE A 16 -0.84 -5.21 -6.42
CA ILE A 16 -0.77 -6.62 -6.07
C ILE A 16 -1.04 -7.47 -7.31
N GLN A 17 -0.45 -8.65 -7.36
CA GLN A 17 -0.69 -9.63 -8.39
C GLN A 17 -1.56 -10.77 -7.86
N ILE A 18 -2.63 -11.05 -8.58
CA ILE A 18 -3.41 -12.27 -8.41
C ILE A 18 -3.51 -12.90 -9.80
N ASP A 19 -2.95 -14.11 -9.95
CA ASP A 19 -2.69 -14.73 -11.26
C ASP A 19 -1.91 -13.81 -12.22
N ASN A 20 -2.47 -13.57 -13.41
CA ASN A 20 -1.91 -12.77 -14.49
C ASN A 20 -2.53 -11.38 -14.53
N LYS A 21 -3.21 -10.95 -13.46
CA LYS A 21 -3.84 -9.63 -13.36
C LYS A 21 -3.24 -8.83 -12.22
N THR A 22 -2.97 -7.57 -12.51
CA THR A 22 -2.56 -6.57 -11.53
C THR A 22 -3.79 -5.88 -10.98
N HIS A 23 -3.92 -5.87 -9.66
CA HIS A 23 -4.93 -5.16 -8.91
C HIS A 23 -4.25 -4.13 -8.00
N TYR A 24 -5.03 -3.28 -7.34
CA TYR A 24 -4.51 -2.31 -6.38
C TYR A 24 -5.12 -2.53 -5.01
N MET A 25 -4.26 -2.66 -4.02
CA MET A 25 -4.61 -2.70 -2.61
C MET A 25 -4.37 -1.32 -2.02
N ARG A 26 -5.42 -0.73 -1.47
CA ARG A 26 -5.33 0.53 -0.74
C ARG A 26 -4.91 0.22 0.69
N VAL A 27 -3.79 0.79 1.12
CA VAL A 27 -3.14 0.47 2.39
C VAL A 27 -2.96 1.72 3.25
N TRP A 28 -2.88 1.50 4.56
CA TRP A 28 -2.48 2.52 5.52
C TRP A 28 -1.27 2.07 6.31
N ILE A 29 -0.25 2.93 6.35
CA ILE A 29 0.98 2.74 7.13
C ILE A 29 1.18 3.92 8.08
N GLU A 30 2.00 3.74 9.12
CA GLU A 30 2.39 4.85 9.99
C GLU A 30 3.21 5.89 9.22
N THR A 31 2.84 7.17 9.33
CA THR A 31 3.54 8.28 8.65
C THR A 31 4.99 8.41 9.09
N SER A 32 5.32 8.04 10.33
CA SER A 32 6.70 8.00 10.85
C SER A 32 7.62 7.12 10.00
N GLU A 33 7.12 5.98 9.53
CA GLU A 33 7.87 5.06 8.67
C GLU A 33 7.98 5.57 7.24
N LEU A 34 6.96 6.27 6.74
CA LEU A 34 6.98 6.88 5.41
C LEU A 34 8.12 7.90 5.25
N VAL A 35 8.46 8.67 6.29
CA VAL A 35 9.56 9.64 6.24
C VAL A 35 10.88 8.98 5.79
N LYS A 36 11.11 7.72 6.15
CA LYS A 36 12.30 6.97 5.71
C LYS A 36 12.26 6.68 4.21
N ALA A 37 11.11 6.32 3.66
CA ALA A 37 10.93 6.11 2.22
C ALA A 37 11.07 7.43 1.45
N LEU A 38 10.47 8.52 1.93
CA LEU A 38 10.56 9.84 1.28
C LEU A 38 12.01 10.33 1.18
N LYS A 39 12.81 10.17 2.24
CA LYS A 39 14.24 10.50 2.19
C LYS A 39 15.01 9.69 1.14
N LYS A 40 14.69 8.38 1.00
CA LYS A 40 15.29 7.54 -0.06
C LYS A 40 14.85 8.00 -1.45
N LEU A 41 13.61 8.46 -1.60
CA LEU A 41 13.08 9.00 -2.85
C LEU A 41 13.77 10.32 -3.23
N ASP A 42 13.95 11.22 -2.27
CA ASP A 42 14.62 12.51 -2.44
C ASP A 42 16.09 12.36 -2.86
N MET A 43 16.77 11.28 -2.47
CA MET A 43 18.14 10.99 -2.93
C MET A 43 18.22 10.67 -4.43
N VAL A 44 17.11 10.24 -5.04
CA VAL A 44 17.07 9.83 -6.45
C VAL A 44 16.47 10.94 -7.32
N PHE A 45 15.40 11.58 -6.85
CA PHE A 45 14.61 12.54 -7.65
C PHE A 45 14.69 13.98 -7.15
N GLY A 46 15.30 14.20 -5.98
CA GLY A 46 15.46 15.51 -5.36
C GLY A 46 16.92 15.83 -5.02
N SER A 47 17.10 16.70 -4.04
CA SER A 47 18.41 17.08 -3.48
C SER A 47 18.27 17.39 -1.98
N PRO A 48 19.36 17.33 -1.19
CA PRO A 48 19.30 17.69 0.23
C PRO A 48 18.75 19.10 0.51
N GLU A 49 19.01 20.06 -0.40
CA GLU A 49 18.59 21.45 -0.28
C GLU A 49 17.16 21.68 -0.79
N GLU A 50 16.74 20.87 -1.76
CA GLU A 50 15.41 20.92 -2.38
C GLU A 50 14.89 19.48 -2.49
N PRO A 51 14.22 18.95 -1.45
CA PRO A 51 13.50 17.68 -1.53
C PRO A 51 12.39 17.80 -2.57
N TYR A 52 11.82 16.68 -3.02
CA TYR A 52 10.84 16.56 -4.10
C TYR A 52 11.39 16.54 -5.53
N CYS A 53 10.62 15.88 -6.40
CA CYS A 53 10.90 15.72 -7.82
C CYS A 53 10.86 17.07 -8.55
N LYS A 54 12.02 17.56 -9.01
CA LYS A 54 12.11 18.85 -9.74
C LYS A 54 11.66 18.74 -11.18
N ASP A 55 11.92 17.60 -11.80
CA ASP A 55 11.51 17.31 -13.17
C ASP A 55 10.12 16.68 -13.16
N LEU A 56 9.13 17.38 -13.74
CA LEU A 56 7.77 16.87 -13.85
C LEU A 56 7.69 15.60 -14.68
N TYR A 57 8.60 15.38 -15.63
CA TYR A 57 8.66 14.16 -16.44
C TYR A 57 9.07 12.93 -15.65
N GLN A 58 9.72 13.12 -14.50
CA GLN A 58 10.15 12.04 -13.60
C GLN A 58 9.08 11.67 -12.56
N ILE A 59 7.99 12.45 -12.44
CA ILE A 59 6.93 12.20 -11.45
C ILE A 59 6.37 10.76 -11.54
N PRO A 60 6.05 10.21 -12.73
CA PRO A 60 5.55 8.83 -12.83
C PRO A 60 6.53 7.82 -12.23
N MET A 61 7.82 7.94 -12.58
CA MET A 61 8.88 7.07 -12.04
C MET A 61 9.06 7.26 -10.53
N ALA A 62 8.95 8.48 -10.02
CA ALA A 62 9.04 8.77 -8.60
C ALA A 62 7.86 8.14 -7.82
N ILE A 63 6.65 8.13 -8.39
CA ILE A 63 5.47 7.48 -7.79
C ILE A 63 5.64 5.95 -7.77
N GLU A 64 6.11 5.36 -8.86
CA GLU A 64 6.42 3.93 -8.93
C GLU A 64 7.49 3.55 -7.90
N ARG A 65 8.58 4.32 -7.83
CA ARG A 65 9.64 4.08 -6.85
C ARG A 65 9.16 4.25 -5.42
N LEU A 66 8.29 5.23 -5.14
CA LEU A 66 7.70 5.40 -3.82
C LEU A 66 6.85 4.19 -3.42
N SER A 67 6.05 3.66 -4.35
CA SER A 67 5.26 2.44 -4.13
C SER A 67 6.17 1.27 -3.75
N ASP A 68 7.29 1.10 -4.46
CA ASP A 68 8.25 0.03 -4.18
C ASP A 68 8.94 0.20 -2.83
N LEU A 69 9.28 1.43 -2.45
CA LEU A 69 9.85 1.73 -1.14
C LEU A 69 8.85 1.45 -0.01
N ILE A 70 7.56 1.74 -0.23
CA ILE A 70 6.50 1.40 0.74
C ILE A 70 6.33 -0.12 0.84
N ILE A 71 6.35 -0.84 -0.28
CA ILE A 71 6.32 -2.31 -0.30
C ILE A 71 7.51 -2.87 0.48
N GLU A 72 8.73 -2.39 0.22
CA GLU A 72 9.93 -2.78 0.96
C GLU A 72 9.77 -2.56 2.47
N LEU A 73 9.26 -1.40 2.89
CA LEU A 73 9.00 -1.12 4.30
C LEU A 73 7.99 -2.09 4.91
N ILE A 74 6.92 -2.43 4.20
CA ILE A 74 5.90 -3.37 4.68
C ILE A 74 6.48 -4.78 4.77
N LEU A 75 7.27 -5.23 3.79
CA LEU A 75 7.86 -6.57 3.78
C LEU A 75 8.94 -6.73 4.87
N GLU A 76 9.71 -5.68 5.16
CA GLU A 76 10.68 -5.68 6.28
C GLU A 76 10.01 -5.83 7.65
N ASN A 77 8.85 -5.22 7.84
CA ASN A 77 8.07 -5.34 9.06
C ASN A 77 6.56 -5.22 8.76
N PRO A 78 5.86 -6.36 8.58
CA PRO A 78 4.44 -6.38 8.24
C PRO A 78 3.54 -5.62 9.21
N GLU A 79 3.91 -5.50 10.49
CA GLU A 79 3.12 -4.78 11.50
C GLU A 79 2.99 -3.27 11.22
N ARG A 80 3.79 -2.73 10.28
CA ARG A 80 3.64 -1.36 9.76
C ARG A 80 2.37 -1.19 8.95
N LEU A 81 1.85 -2.25 8.33
CA LEU A 81 0.59 -2.24 7.61
C LEU A 81 -0.56 -2.28 8.62
N LYS A 82 -1.25 -1.15 8.78
CA LYS A 82 -2.33 -0.99 9.77
C LYS A 82 -3.68 -1.38 9.21
N ARG A 83 -3.92 -1.08 7.93
CA ARG A 83 -5.17 -1.38 7.24
C ARG A 83 -4.88 -1.72 5.79
N ALA A 84 -5.70 -2.59 5.22
CA ALA A 84 -5.69 -2.94 3.82
C ALA A 84 -7.12 -3.08 3.32
N THR A 85 -7.44 -2.42 2.22
CA THR A 85 -8.74 -2.53 1.55
C THR A 85 -8.55 -2.86 0.08
N VAL A 86 -9.40 -3.71 -0.45
CA VAL A 86 -9.42 -4.13 -1.86
C VAL A 86 -10.85 -4.12 -2.39
N GLU A 87 -11.00 -4.26 -3.70
CA GLU A 87 -12.32 -4.51 -4.30
C GLU A 87 -12.90 -5.85 -3.82
N LYS A 88 -14.23 -5.96 -3.76
CA LYS A 88 -14.89 -7.17 -3.22
C LYS A 88 -14.50 -8.47 -3.94
N ASN A 89 -14.47 -8.46 -5.27
CA ASN A 89 -14.00 -9.59 -6.08
C ASN A 89 -12.55 -9.99 -5.75
N VAL A 90 -11.68 -9.00 -5.51
CA VAL A 90 -10.29 -9.25 -5.10
C VAL A 90 -10.24 -9.87 -3.71
N ALA A 91 -11.07 -9.42 -2.76
CA ALA A 91 -11.18 -10.03 -1.44
C ALA A 91 -11.65 -11.50 -1.52
N ASP A 92 -12.66 -11.79 -2.34
CA ASP A 92 -13.15 -13.15 -2.58
C ASP A 92 -12.03 -14.06 -3.13
N GLU A 93 -11.25 -13.56 -4.10
CA GLU A 93 -10.10 -14.29 -4.66
C GLU A 93 -8.99 -14.54 -3.63
N LEU A 94 -8.63 -13.52 -2.83
CA LEU A 94 -7.64 -13.65 -1.76
C LEU A 94 -8.07 -14.64 -0.68
N SER A 95 -9.36 -14.65 -0.34
CA SER A 95 -9.94 -15.59 0.62
C SER A 95 -9.84 -17.03 0.13
N VAL A 96 -10.26 -17.30 -1.10
CA VAL A 96 -10.23 -18.66 -1.69
C VAL A 96 -8.79 -19.19 -1.84
N ARG A 97 -7.85 -18.34 -2.26
CA ARG A 97 -6.48 -18.78 -2.59
C ARG A 97 -5.55 -18.83 -1.39
N TYR A 98 -5.66 -17.84 -0.53
CA TYR A 98 -4.67 -17.57 0.51
C TYR A 98 -5.28 -17.61 1.92
N GLY A 99 -6.60 -17.77 2.05
CA GLY A 99 -7.28 -17.77 3.34
C GLY A 99 -7.32 -16.39 4.01
N VAL A 100 -7.14 -15.32 3.24
CA VAL A 100 -7.23 -13.94 3.75
C VAL A 100 -8.69 -13.64 4.10
N LYS A 101 -8.91 -13.10 5.29
CA LYS A 101 -10.26 -12.82 5.81
C LYS A 101 -10.62 -11.36 5.67
N GLU A 102 -11.93 -11.09 5.60
CA GLU A 102 -12.45 -9.75 5.84
C GLU A 102 -12.26 -9.37 7.31
N ALA A 103 -11.97 -8.08 7.56
CA ALA A 103 -11.89 -7.56 8.90
C ALA A 103 -13.29 -7.43 9.53
N GLU A 104 -13.41 -7.82 10.80
CA GLU A 104 -14.61 -7.54 11.58
C GLU A 104 -14.63 -6.05 11.98
N LEU A 105 -15.38 -5.25 11.23
CA LEU A 105 -15.52 -3.82 11.49
C LEU A 105 -16.75 -3.54 12.36
N PRO A 106 -16.67 -2.57 13.30
CA PRO A 106 -17.82 -2.16 14.10
C PRO A 106 -18.88 -1.40 13.29
N PHE A 107 -18.59 -1.08 12.02
CA PHE A 107 -19.48 -0.39 11.09
C PHE A 107 -19.45 -1.06 9.72
N LYS A 108 -20.56 -1.00 8.99
CA LYS A 108 -20.62 -1.46 7.61
C LYS A 108 -19.94 -0.45 6.69
N TYR A 109 -19.04 -0.93 5.83
CA TYR A 109 -18.49 -0.10 4.76
C TYR A 109 -19.61 0.28 3.77
N PRO A 110 -19.60 1.51 3.23
CA PRO A 110 -20.60 1.90 2.23
C PRO A 110 -20.53 0.97 1.00
N GLU A 111 -21.64 0.28 0.70
CA GLU A 111 -21.71 -0.70 -0.40
C GLU A 111 -21.36 -0.07 -1.77
N ALA A 112 -21.65 1.22 -1.94
CA ALA A 112 -21.33 1.98 -3.15
C ALA A 112 -19.82 2.06 -3.45
N LEU A 113 -18.95 1.83 -2.46
CA LEU A 113 -17.49 1.85 -2.66
C LEU A 113 -16.96 0.54 -3.26
N ASN A 114 -17.76 -0.54 -3.29
CA ASN A 114 -17.34 -1.89 -3.70
C ASN A 114 -16.00 -2.34 -3.08
N GLN A 115 -15.70 -1.87 -1.87
CA GLN A 115 -14.44 -2.11 -1.17
C GLN A 115 -14.69 -2.86 0.14
N VAL A 116 -13.77 -3.76 0.45
CA VAL A 116 -13.77 -4.60 1.66
C VAL A 116 -12.45 -4.38 2.39
N GLU A 117 -12.52 -4.25 3.72
CA GLU A 117 -11.34 -4.21 4.57
C GLU A 117 -10.90 -5.63 4.92
N LEU A 118 -9.60 -5.90 4.81
CA LEU A 118 -9.00 -7.20 5.07
C LEU A 118 -8.44 -7.24 6.50
N ASP A 119 -8.52 -8.41 7.15
CA ASP A 119 -7.77 -8.67 8.37
C ASP A 119 -6.27 -8.78 8.03
N VAL A 120 -5.54 -7.72 8.34
CA VAL A 120 -4.10 -7.60 8.08
C VAL A 120 -3.31 -8.78 8.67
N ARG A 121 -3.74 -9.38 9.79
CA ARG A 121 -3.04 -10.53 10.39
C ARG A 121 -3.09 -11.76 9.50
N THR A 122 -4.20 -11.95 8.77
CA THR A 122 -4.35 -13.04 7.80
C THR A 122 -3.65 -12.73 6.48
N LEU A 123 -3.40 -11.45 6.21
CA LEU A 123 -2.72 -10.97 5.01
C LEU A 123 -1.18 -11.08 5.13
N PHE A 124 -0.60 -10.83 6.32
CA PHE A 124 0.85 -10.82 6.54
C PHE A 124 1.61 -12.03 5.93
N PRO A 125 1.13 -13.28 6.07
CA PRO A 125 1.85 -14.45 5.57
C PRO A 125 1.92 -14.56 4.03
N VAL A 126 1.23 -13.68 3.30
CA VAL A 126 1.17 -13.74 1.83
C VAL A 126 1.54 -12.42 1.15
N LEU A 127 1.96 -11.39 1.90
CA LEU A 127 2.32 -10.08 1.34
C LEU A 127 3.44 -10.16 0.28
N ASP A 128 4.42 -11.03 0.51
CA ASP A 128 5.57 -11.27 -0.39
C ASP A 128 5.16 -11.88 -1.74
N LYS A 129 4.07 -12.66 -1.76
CA LYS A 129 3.50 -13.26 -2.98
C LYS A 129 2.61 -12.30 -3.74
N LEU A 130 2.04 -11.32 -3.05
CA LEU A 130 1.07 -10.40 -3.61
C LEU A 130 1.73 -9.16 -4.19
N PHE A 131 2.61 -8.49 -3.44
CA PHE A 131 3.15 -7.21 -3.89
C PHE A 131 4.05 -7.34 -5.12
N VAL A 132 3.88 -6.41 -6.06
CA VAL A 132 4.70 -6.30 -7.26
C VAL A 132 5.46 -4.99 -7.22
N LYS A 133 6.77 -5.03 -7.50
CA LYS A 133 7.55 -3.81 -7.70
C LYS A 133 7.32 -3.25 -9.10
N LEU A 134 7.06 -1.96 -9.20
CA LEU A 134 6.77 -1.27 -10.47
C LEU A 134 8.02 -0.68 -11.11
N SER A 135 8.99 -0.24 -10.29
CA SER A 135 10.22 0.29 -10.85
C SER A 135 11.03 -0.82 -11.51
N LEU A 136 11.42 -0.59 -12.77
CA LEU A 136 12.37 -1.44 -13.47
C LEU A 136 13.70 -1.36 -12.71
N ASN A 137 14.25 -2.51 -12.29
CA ASN A 137 15.59 -2.62 -11.70
C ASN A 137 16.66 -2.02 -12.62
#